data_AF-A0A6G7XGX0-F1
#
_entry.id   AF-A0A6G7XGX0-F1
#
_cell.length_a   1.000
_cell.length_b   1.000
_cell.length_c   1.000
_cell.angle_alpha   90.00
_cell.angle_beta   90.00
_cell.angle_gamma   90.00
#
_symmetry.space_group_name_H-M   'P 1'
#
loop_
_entity.id
_entity.type
_entity.pdbx_description
1 polymer ?
#
loop_
_entity_poly.entity_id
_entity_poly.type
_entity_poly.pdbx_seq_one_letter_code
_entity_poly.pdbx_strand_id
1 'polypeptide(L)'
;MTETPSAVPGPVIEDPVEPPVEPKKRPNKKALVITIAAVVVVAIIAAIITFIALSANARANQISDASKMCEAAPFGYDIIDDGDAVEFMGAAKSGGADSDVVFCILHELGAPQSIETKVGQTRSLDGTREAEWDGWKAQWTYHPDSGLNLLVERDN
;
A
#
# COMPACT_ATOMS: atom_id res chain seq x y z
N MET A 1 96.89 52.40 28.48
CA MET A 1 96.48 51.53 29.61
C MET A 1 95.19 52.09 30.16
N THR A 2 94.06 51.52 29.76
CA THR A 2 92.76 51.69 30.44
C THR A 2 91.98 50.40 30.19
N GLU A 3 91.76 49.66 31.28
CA GLU A 3 91.07 48.38 31.35
C GLU A 3 89.56 48.51 31.10
N THR A 4 88.99 47.35 30.72
CA THR A 4 87.62 47.00 30.33
C THR A 4 86.55 47.29 31.41
N PRO A 5 85.25 47.10 31.10
CA PRO A 5 84.60 45.99 31.80
C PRO A 5 83.76 45.08 30.91
N SER A 6 83.90 43.80 31.26
CA SER A 6 83.25 42.60 30.76
C SER A 6 81.73 42.64 30.94
N ALA A 7 80.97 42.30 29.89
CA ALA A 7 79.53 42.13 29.97
C ALA A 7 79.19 40.71 30.47
N VAL A 8 78.38 40.62 31.52
CA VAL A 8 77.82 39.36 32.05
C VAL A 8 76.62 38.97 31.19
N PRO A 9 76.50 37.72 30.69
CA PRO A 9 75.31 37.29 29.97
C PRO A 9 74.14 37.06 30.94
N GLY A 10 72.98 37.61 30.61
CA GLY A 10 71.73 37.40 31.36
C GLY A 10 71.19 35.97 31.20
N PRO A 11 70.25 35.54 32.06
CA PRO A 11 69.70 34.19 32.04
C PRO A 11 68.81 34.00 30.80
N VAL A 12 69.00 32.88 30.10
CA VAL A 12 68.13 32.45 28.99
C VAL A 12 66.81 31.95 29.59
N ILE A 13 65.71 32.60 29.27
CA ILE A 13 64.36 32.12 29.57
C ILE A 13 63.97 31.20 28.41
N GLU A 14 63.83 29.90 28.67
CA GLU A 14 63.29 28.95 27.70
C GLU A 14 61.77 29.09 27.65
N ASP A 15 61.22 29.29 26.44
CA ASP A 15 59.78 29.40 26.23
C ASP A 15 59.06 28.09 26.61
N PRO A 16 57.84 28.14 27.17
CA PRO A 16 57.06 26.95 27.47
C PRO A 16 56.81 26.13 26.20
N VAL A 17 57.24 24.86 26.20
CA VAL A 17 56.96 23.91 25.12
C VAL A 17 55.45 23.65 25.09
N GLU A 18 54.76 24.20 24.09
CA GLU A 18 53.34 23.89 23.85
C GLU A 18 53.18 22.39 23.53
N PRO A 19 52.15 21.72 24.09
CA PRO A 19 51.89 20.33 23.77
C PRO A 19 51.54 20.17 22.28
N PRO A 20 51.90 19.04 21.65
CA PRO A 20 51.60 18.81 20.23
C PRO A 20 50.11 18.90 19.96
N VAL A 21 49.70 19.79 19.06
CA VAL A 21 48.32 19.85 18.56
C VAL A 21 48.05 18.60 17.73
N GLU A 22 47.20 17.70 18.20
CA GLU A 22 46.80 16.52 17.44
C GLU A 22 46.12 16.91 16.12
N PRO A 23 46.52 16.34 14.97
CA PRO A 23 45.92 16.66 13.69
C PRO A 23 44.50 16.11 13.60
N LYS A 24 43.51 17.00 13.48
CA LYS A 24 42.09 16.65 13.31
C LYS A 24 41.90 15.90 11.97
N LYS A 25 41.60 14.61 12.03
CA LYS A 25 41.45 13.72 10.86
C LYS A 25 40.29 14.20 9.96
N ARG A 26 40.59 14.58 8.72
CA ARG A 26 39.59 15.07 7.75
C ARG A 26 38.79 13.89 7.17
N PRO A 27 37.44 13.99 7.08
CA PRO A 27 36.62 12.88 6.61
C PRO A 27 36.82 12.59 5.11
N ASN A 28 36.83 11.31 4.74
CA ASN A 28 37.00 10.86 3.35
C ASN A 28 35.68 10.99 2.57
N LYS A 29 35.62 11.96 1.64
CA LYS A 29 34.43 12.25 0.82
C LYS A 29 33.87 11.01 0.10
N LYS A 30 34.71 10.03 -0.29
CA LYS A 30 34.26 8.79 -0.95
C LYS A 30 33.48 7.88 0.00
N ALA A 31 33.95 7.75 1.25
CA ALA A 31 33.24 6.98 2.27
C ALA A 31 31.90 7.64 2.64
N LEU A 32 31.86 8.98 2.65
CA LEU A 32 30.62 9.73 2.83
C LEU A 32 29.62 9.49 1.69
N VAL A 33 30.07 9.49 0.43
CA VAL A 33 29.19 9.23 -0.73
C VAL A 33 28.67 7.79 -0.73
N ILE A 34 29.49 6.79 -0.42
CA ILE A 34 29.07 5.38 -0.37
C ILE A 34 28.04 5.14 0.75
N THR A 35 28.24 5.74 1.92
CA THR A 35 27.28 5.63 3.03
C THR A 35 25.95 6.31 2.70
N ILE A 36 25.97 7.50 2.09
CA ILE A 36 24.75 8.15 1.60
C ILE A 36 24.03 7.28 0.57
N ALA A 37 24.76 6.73 -0.41
CA ALA A 37 24.19 5.85 -1.43
C ALA A 37 23.54 4.60 -0.81
N ALA A 38 24.19 3.96 0.16
CA ALA A 38 23.62 2.81 0.87
C ALA A 38 22.34 3.18 1.63
N VAL A 39 22.31 4.32 2.33
CA VAL A 39 21.12 4.81 3.04
C VAL A 39 19.98 5.10 2.07
N VAL A 40 20.26 5.72 0.92
CA VAL A 40 19.25 5.99 -0.11
C VAL A 40 18.66 4.68 -0.66
N VAL A 41 19.50 3.69 -0.96
CA VAL A 41 19.03 2.38 -1.44
C VAL A 41 18.11 1.71 -0.40
N VAL A 42 18.50 1.70 0.87
CA VAL A 42 17.68 1.14 1.95
C VAL A 42 16.34 1.89 2.08
N ALA A 43 16.35 3.22 2.00
CA ALA A 43 15.14 4.03 2.06
C ALA A 43 14.19 3.73 0.89
N ILE A 44 14.72 3.54 -0.32
CA ILE A 44 13.93 3.17 -1.50
C ILE A 44 13.31 1.78 -1.31
N ILE A 45 14.09 0.80 -0.86
CA ILE A 45 13.58 -0.56 -0.60
C ILE A 45 12.47 -0.53 0.44
N ALA A 46 12.66 0.21 1.54
CA ALA A 46 11.64 0.36 2.56
C ALA A 46 10.36 0.99 1.99
N ALA A 47 10.47 2.06 1.20
CA ALA A 47 9.34 2.70 0.56
C ALA A 47 8.58 1.75 -0.39
N ILE A 48 9.30 0.94 -1.17
CA ILE A 48 8.69 -0.06 -2.07
C ILE A 48 7.93 -1.12 -1.25
N ILE A 49 8.53 -1.66 -0.19
CA ILE A 49 7.88 -2.66 0.66
C ILE A 49 6.61 -2.08 1.30
N THR A 50 6.70 -0.86 1.83
CA THR A 50 5.54 -0.17 2.41
C THR A 50 4.45 0.06 1.37
N PHE A 51 4.80 0.47 0.15
CA PHE A 51 3.85 0.65 -0.94
C PHE A 51 3.14 -0.65 -1.31
N ILE A 52 3.89 -1.74 -1.47
CA ILE A 52 3.32 -3.07 -1.77
C ILE A 52 2.35 -3.49 -0.66
N ALA A 53 2.76 -3.38 0.61
CA ALA A 53 1.91 -3.75 1.75
C ALA A 53 0.63 -2.92 1.81
N LEU A 54 0.72 -1.60 1.60
CA LEU A 54 -0.45 -0.72 1.52
C LEU A 54 -1.38 -1.11 0.38
N SER A 55 -0.82 -1.39 -0.80
CA SER A 55 -1.61 -1.79 -1.98
C SER A 55 -2.32 -3.13 -1.79
N ALA A 56 -1.66 -4.11 -1.16
CA ALA A 56 -2.26 -5.40 -0.84
C ALA A 56 -3.39 -5.24 0.17
N ASN A 57 -3.19 -4.43 1.22
CA ASN A 57 -4.22 -4.15 2.21
C ASN A 57 -5.42 -3.41 1.60
N ALA A 58 -5.19 -2.46 0.68
CA ALA A 58 -6.26 -1.78 -0.03
C ALA A 58 -7.07 -2.75 -0.90
N ARG A 59 -6.42 -3.70 -1.58
CA ARG A 59 -7.10 -4.74 -2.37
C ARG A 59 -7.96 -5.66 -1.50
N ALA A 60 -7.41 -6.18 -0.41
CA ALA A 60 -8.10 -7.10 0.49
C ALA A 60 -9.33 -6.46 1.15
N ASN A 61 -9.30 -5.14 1.38
CA ASN A 61 -10.41 -4.42 2.00
C ASN A 61 -11.41 -3.83 0.99
N GLN A 62 -11.13 -3.88 -0.31
CA GLN A 62 -11.93 -3.18 -1.33
C GLN A 62 -13.42 -3.59 -1.31
N ILE A 63 -13.71 -4.89 -1.25
CA ILE A 63 -15.09 -5.40 -1.16
C ILE A 63 -15.75 -5.00 0.17
N SER A 64 -14.99 -5.07 1.28
CA SER A 64 -15.49 -4.67 2.60
C SER A 64 -15.82 -3.18 2.65
N ASP A 65 -14.98 -2.35 2.05
CA ASP A 65 -15.17 -0.90 2.01
C ASP A 65 -16.33 -0.51 1.10
N ALA A 66 -16.47 -1.16 -0.08
CA ALA A 66 -17.65 -1.03 -0.93
C ALA A 66 -18.94 -1.40 -0.18
N SER A 67 -18.93 -2.52 0.55
CA SER A 67 -20.08 -2.96 1.35
C SER A 67 -20.47 -1.93 2.42
N LYS A 68 -19.49 -1.30 3.07
CA LYS A 68 -19.74 -0.23 4.07
C LYS A 68 -20.29 1.03 3.42
N MET A 69 -19.73 1.44 2.27
CA MET A 69 -20.19 2.61 1.53
C MET A 69 -21.63 2.46 1.03
N CYS A 70 -22.03 1.23 0.70
CA CYS A 70 -23.37 0.88 0.27
C CYS A 70 -24.33 0.54 1.42
N GLU A 71 -23.90 0.74 2.68
CA GLU A 71 -24.70 0.45 3.87
C GLU A 71 -25.29 -0.97 3.89
N ALA A 72 -24.52 -1.94 3.38
CA ALA A 72 -24.99 -3.31 3.21
C ALA A 72 -25.36 -3.95 4.56
N ALA A 73 -26.55 -4.53 4.65
CA ALA A 73 -26.97 -5.30 5.80
C ALA A 73 -26.19 -6.61 5.90
N PRO A 74 -25.97 -7.20 7.10
CA PRO A 74 -25.10 -8.38 7.27
C PRO A 74 -25.76 -9.70 6.82
N PHE A 75 -26.58 -9.67 5.79
CA PHE A 75 -27.26 -10.83 5.20
C PHE A 75 -27.41 -10.65 3.69
N GLY A 76 -27.67 -11.74 2.98
CA GLY A 76 -27.85 -11.70 1.52
C GLY A 76 -26.56 -11.81 0.71
N TYR A 77 -25.40 -11.64 1.33
CA TYR A 77 -24.10 -11.80 0.70
C TYR A 77 -23.05 -12.34 1.67
N ASP A 78 -22.00 -12.94 1.13
CA ASP A 78 -20.80 -13.36 1.86
C ASP A 78 -19.54 -12.84 1.17
N ILE A 79 -18.62 -12.28 1.95
CA ILE A 79 -17.26 -11.96 1.49
C ILE A 79 -16.41 -13.20 1.77
N ILE A 80 -15.82 -13.76 0.70
CA ILE A 80 -15.06 -15.01 0.73
C ILE A 80 -13.64 -14.79 0.23
N ASP A 81 -12.82 -15.84 0.25
CA ASP A 81 -11.43 -15.85 -0.23
C ASP A 81 -10.58 -14.68 0.30
N ASP A 82 -10.58 -14.52 1.63
CA ASP A 82 -9.83 -13.48 2.33
C ASP A 82 -10.10 -12.03 1.85
N GLY A 83 -11.28 -11.79 1.26
CA GLY A 83 -11.70 -10.47 0.77
C GLY A 83 -11.53 -10.26 -0.73
N ASP A 84 -11.10 -11.28 -1.49
CA ASP A 84 -10.94 -11.20 -2.94
C ASP A 84 -12.19 -11.61 -3.73
N ALA A 85 -13.23 -12.11 -3.06
CA ALA A 85 -14.51 -12.41 -3.71
C ALA A 85 -15.73 -12.09 -2.83
N VAL A 86 -16.86 -11.86 -3.49
CA VAL A 86 -18.17 -11.67 -2.86
C VAL A 86 -19.23 -12.50 -3.58
N GLU A 87 -19.96 -13.32 -2.84
CA GLU A 87 -21.14 -14.04 -3.31
C GLU A 87 -22.40 -13.34 -2.81
N PHE A 88 -23.22 -12.85 -3.73
CA PHE A 88 -24.59 -12.44 -3.47
C PHE A 88 -25.51 -13.64 -3.69
N MET A 89 -26.25 -13.98 -2.65
CA MET A 89 -27.14 -15.12 -2.63
C MET A 89 -28.57 -14.68 -2.88
N GLY A 90 -29.29 -15.51 -3.62
CA GLY A 90 -30.71 -15.36 -3.85
C GLY A 90 -31.55 -15.50 -2.58
N ALA A 91 -32.76 -14.92 -2.61
CA ALA A 91 -33.75 -14.89 -1.54
C ALA A 91 -34.01 -16.25 -0.87
N ALA A 92 -34.00 -17.32 -1.65
CA ALA A 92 -34.26 -18.67 -1.15
C ALA A 92 -33.15 -19.21 -0.23
N LYS A 93 -31.91 -18.70 -0.33
CA LYS A 93 -30.77 -19.17 0.49
C LYS A 93 -30.58 -18.33 1.75
N SER A 94 -30.77 -17.01 1.68
CA SER A 94 -30.30 -16.07 2.71
C SER A 94 -31.28 -14.93 3.01
N GLY A 95 -32.49 -14.95 2.46
CA GLY A 95 -33.39 -13.79 2.42
C GLY A 95 -33.09 -12.83 1.27
N GLY A 96 -31.92 -12.98 0.62
CA GLY A 96 -31.57 -12.31 -0.63
C GLY A 96 -30.87 -10.98 -0.38
N ALA A 97 -29.85 -10.68 -1.17
CA ALA A 97 -29.29 -9.33 -1.17
C ALA A 97 -30.31 -8.34 -1.74
N ASP A 98 -30.41 -7.17 -1.13
CA ASP A 98 -31.15 -6.05 -1.69
C ASP A 98 -30.52 -5.66 -3.04
N SER A 99 -31.34 -5.54 -4.09
CA SER A 99 -30.83 -5.25 -5.44
C SER A 99 -30.09 -3.92 -5.52
N ASP A 100 -30.52 -2.91 -4.76
CA ASP A 100 -29.87 -1.59 -4.75
C ASP A 100 -28.48 -1.70 -4.10
N VAL A 101 -28.34 -2.54 -3.06
CA VAL A 101 -27.05 -2.85 -2.44
C VAL A 101 -26.13 -3.60 -3.41
N VAL A 102 -26.66 -4.59 -4.15
CA VAL A 102 -25.89 -5.33 -5.15
C VAL A 102 -25.34 -4.37 -6.22
N PHE A 103 -26.20 -3.53 -6.79
CA PHE A 103 -25.77 -2.59 -7.84
C PHE A 103 -24.84 -1.51 -7.29
N CYS A 104 -25.04 -1.03 -6.06
CA CYS A 104 -24.10 -0.13 -5.41
C CYS A 104 -22.72 -0.76 -5.26
N ILE A 105 -22.62 -2.01 -4.78
CA ILE A 105 -21.32 -2.67 -4.61
C ILE A 105 -20.66 -2.89 -5.97
N LEU A 106 -21.40 -3.32 -7.00
CA LEU A 106 -20.85 -3.43 -8.35
C LEU A 106 -20.29 -2.09 -8.84
N HIS A 107 -21.01 -0.99 -8.60
CA HIS A 107 -20.58 0.36 -8.94
C HIS A 107 -19.28 0.76 -8.22
N GLU A 108 -19.20 0.54 -6.91
CA GLU A 108 -18.00 0.81 -6.09
C GLU A 108 -16.80 -0.07 -6.48
N LEU A 109 -17.05 -1.28 -6.99
CA LEU A 109 -16.03 -2.14 -7.59
C LEU A 109 -15.69 -1.73 -9.04
N GLY A 110 -16.24 -0.63 -9.54
CA GLY A 110 -15.92 -0.05 -10.84
C GLY A 110 -16.59 -0.76 -12.03
N ALA A 111 -17.65 -1.54 -11.79
CA ALA A 111 -18.38 -2.20 -12.87
C ALA A 111 -18.95 -1.15 -13.84
N PRO A 112 -18.75 -1.29 -15.16
CA PRO A 112 -19.43 -0.44 -16.12
C PRO A 112 -20.96 -0.64 -16.04
N GLN A 113 -21.72 0.42 -16.27
CA GLN A 113 -23.19 0.38 -16.33
C GLN A 113 -23.72 -0.69 -17.32
N SER A 114 -22.95 -1.06 -18.34
CA SER A 114 -23.30 -2.14 -19.26
C SER A 114 -23.33 -3.51 -18.59
N ILE A 115 -22.49 -3.76 -17.58
CA ILE A 115 -22.51 -4.98 -16.76
C ILE A 115 -23.71 -4.97 -15.83
N GLU A 116 -23.95 -3.86 -15.12
CA GLU A 116 -25.15 -3.71 -14.27
C GLU A 116 -26.44 -3.95 -15.08
N THR A 117 -26.51 -3.39 -16.30
CA THR A 117 -27.65 -3.60 -17.21
C THR A 117 -27.80 -5.06 -17.62
N LYS A 118 -26.70 -5.76 -17.92
CA LYS A 118 -26.73 -7.19 -18.25
C LYS A 118 -27.24 -8.02 -17.06
N VAL A 119 -26.74 -7.73 -15.85
CA VAL A 119 -27.18 -8.39 -14.62
C VAL A 119 -28.69 -8.18 -14.43
N GLY A 120 -29.16 -6.92 -14.46
CA GLY A 120 -30.57 -6.59 -14.24
C GLY A 120 -31.55 -7.10 -15.31
N GLN A 121 -31.07 -7.40 -16.53
CA GLN A 121 -31.89 -7.94 -17.62
C GLN A 121 -31.81 -9.46 -17.77
N THR A 122 -31.02 -10.13 -16.96
CA THR A 122 -30.85 -11.59 -17.05
C THR A 122 -32.11 -12.31 -16.58
N ARG A 123 -32.60 -13.24 -17.40
CA ARG A 123 -33.78 -14.07 -17.11
C ARG A 123 -33.34 -15.50 -16.80
N SER A 124 -34.23 -16.30 -16.23
CA SER A 124 -33.91 -17.70 -15.90
C SER A 124 -33.57 -18.56 -17.11
N LEU A 125 -34.16 -18.29 -18.27
CA LEU A 125 -33.87 -19.03 -19.50
C LEU A 125 -32.51 -18.66 -20.11
N ASP A 126 -31.89 -17.58 -19.65
CA ASP A 126 -30.61 -17.12 -20.16
C ASP A 126 -29.43 -17.93 -19.60
N GLY A 127 -29.66 -18.74 -18.54
CA GLY A 127 -28.66 -19.56 -17.89
C GLY A 127 -27.62 -18.74 -17.13
N THR A 128 -26.44 -19.33 -16.92
CA THR A 128 -25.30 -18.65 -16.31
C THR A 128 -24.70 -17.64 -17.29
N ARG A 129 -24.43 -16.44 -16.80
CA ARG A 129 -23.79 -15.34 -17.52
C ARG A 129 -22.49 -14.96 -16.85
N GLU A 130 -21.57 -14.41 -17.63
CA GLU A 130 -20.24 -14.00 -17.17
C GLU A 130 -19.89 -12.62 -17.76
N ALA A 131 -19.09 -11.85 -17.02
CA ALA A 131 -18.50 -10.61 -17.48
C ALA A 131 -17.20 -10.32 -16.72
N GLU A 132 -16.32 -9.53 -17.34
CA GLU A 132 -15.04 -9.13 -16.76
C GLU A 132 -14.87 -7.62 -16.91
N TRP A 133 -14.26 -6.97 -15.91
CA TRP A 133 -13.88 -5.56 -15.94
C TRP A 133 -12.76 -5.29 -14.95
N ASP A 134 -11.79 -4.46 -15.31
CA ASP A 134 -10.75 -3.92 -14.39
C ASP A 134 -10.19 -4.89 -13.32
N GLY A 135 -9.80 -6.10 -13.74
CA GLY A 135 -9.26 -7.13 -12.83
C GLY A 135 -10.31 -7.81 -11.94
N TRP A 136 -11.58 -7.75 -12.32
CA TRP A 136 -12.71 -8.47 -11.75
C TRP A 136 -13.36 -9.36 -12.78
N LYS A 137 -13.87 -10.47 -12.31
CA LYS A 137 -14.75 -11.39 -13.03
C LYS A 137 -16.03 -11.55 -12.24
N ALA A 138 -17.16 -11.50 -12.94
CA ALA A 138 -18.46 -11.85 -12.39
C ALA A 138 -19.05 -13.03 -13.11
N GLN A 139 -19.73 -13.89 -12.35
CA GLN A 139 -20.59 -14.94 -12.85
C GLN A 139 -21.94 -14.86 -12.13
N TRP A 140 -23.04 -14.90 -12.88
CA TRP A 140 -24.36 -14.82 -12.27
C TRP A 140 -25.40 -15.68 -12.98
N THR A 141 -26.46 -15.97 -12.25
CA THR A 141 -27.69 -16.60 -12.75
C THR A 141 -28.89 -16.00 -12.04
N TYR A 142 -30.05 -16.09 -12.67
CA TYR A 142 -31.30 -15.59 -12.10
C TYR A 142 -32.37 -16.67 -12.10
N HIS A 143 -33.18 -16.72 -11.05
CA HIS A 143 -34.40 -17.51 -11.00
C HIS A 143 -35.56 -16.68 -10.45
N PRO A 144 -36.79 -16.77 -10.99
CA PRO A 144 -37.94 -16.02 -10.47
C PRO A 144 -38.20 -16.27 -8.98
N ASP A 145 -38.02 -17.51 -8.53
CA ASP A 145 -38.35 -17.90 -7.15
C ASP A 145 -37.24 -17.55 -6.15
N SER A 146 -35.97 -17.56 -6.58
CA SER A 146 -34.84 -17.34 -5.68
C SER A 146 -34.11 -16.03 -5.94
N GLY A 147 -34.42 -15.27 -6.99
CA GLY A 147 -33.70 -14.05 -7.36
C GLY A 147 -32.32 -14.32 -8.00
N LEU A 148 -31.45 -13.30 -7.91
CA LEU A 148 -30.09 -13.29 -8.45
C LEU A 148 -29.15 -14.09 -7.54
N ASN A 149 -28.35 -14.96 -8.12
CA ASN A 149 -27.09 -15.42 -7.52
C ASN A 149 -25.95 -14.82 -8.35
N LEU A 150 -25.03 -14.11 -7.70
CA LEU A 150 -23.95 -13.41 -8.36
C LEU A 150 -22.66 -13.61 -7.55
N LEU A 151 -21.64 -14.15 -8.19
CA LEU A 151 -20.28 -14.20 -7.67
C LEU A 151 -19.46 -13.13 -8.38
N VAL A 152 -18.75 -12.30 -7.62
CA VAL A 152 -17.73 -11.39 -8.14
C VAL A 152 -16.42 -11.74 -7.47
N GLU A 153 -15.40 -12.03 -8.27
CA GLU A 153 -14.07 -12.44 -7.81
C GLU A 153 -13.00 -11.67 -8.56
N ARG A 154 -11.84 -11.48 -7.94
CA ARG A 154 -10.70 -10.85 -8.59
C ARG A 154 -10.15 -11.77 -9.69
N ASP A 155 -9.93 -11.22 -10.89
CA ASP A 155 -9.28 -11.92 -11.99
C ASP A 155 -7.77 -11.94 -11.73
N ASN A 156 -7.23 -13.13 -11.46
CA ASN A 156 -5.86 -13.36 -10.96
C ASN A 156 -4.87 -13.78 -12.05
#